data_AF-A0A846C929-F1
#
_entry.id   AF-A0A846C929-F1
#
_cell.length_a   1.000
_cell.length_b   1.000
_cell.length_c   1.000
_cell.angle_alpha   90.00
_cell.angle_beta   90.00
_cell.angle_gamma   90.00
#
_symmetry.space_group_name_H-M   'P 1'
#
loop_
_entity.id
_entity.type
_entity.pdbx_description
1 polymer ?
#
loop_
_entity_poly.entity_id
_entity_poly.type
_entity_poly.pdbx_seq_one_letter_code
_entity_poly.pdbx_strand_id
1 'polypeptide(L)'
;MKIKTKLHTDAVKEALLSLSDMEFYNTIHHWLDRISQKSWEAELLDEMQFALGYELESGETLQSYRNWDELMYAEPDCEDVYLIAPSPLKLRRYIDKMDSHSFYHNIIYLAGKAYGDGEMGYPPNAFCDGYEFLENLVASLRKNQPSQEKNHHSETFRIINQTQYNEGFFQVSEHWRTYSGGKVTDFVLLTSN
;
A
#
# COMPACT_ATOMS: atom_id res chain seq x y z
N MET A 1 2.78 16.08 19.20
CA MET A 1 3.77 16.12 18.10
C MET A 1 4.36 17.53 17.97
N LYS A 2 5.68 17.68 17.72
CA LYS A 2 6.34 18.99 17.52
C LYS A 2 5.86 19.63 16.20
N ILE A 3 5.84 20.98 16.14
CA ILE A 3 5.38 21.72 14.94
C ILE A 3 6.15 21.32 13.68
N LYS A 4 7.48 21.24 13.77
CA LYS A 4 8.33 20.86 12.63
C LYS A 4 8.03 19.44 12.13
N THR A 5 7.88 18.47 13.04
CA THR A 5 7.48 17.09 12.71
C THR A 5 6.12 17.06 12.00
N LYS A 6 5.15 17.84 12.48
CA LYS A 6 3.85 17.96 11.82
C LYS A 6 3.97 18.47 10.38
N LEU A 7 4.71 19.56 10.16
CA LEU A 7 4.89 20.13 8.82
C LEU A 7 5.49 19.14 7.82
N HIS A 8 6.51 18.37 8.24
CA HIS A 8 7.12 17.37 7.36
C HIS A 8 6.18 16.19 7.12
N THR A 9 5.43 15.79 8.15
CA THR A 9 4.43 14.73 8.05
C THR A 9 3.33 15.10 7.06
N ASP A 10 2.78 16.31 7.18
CA ASP A 10 1.75 16.81 6.30
C ASP A 10 2.28 16.93 4.85
N ALA A 11 3.54 17.35 4.66
CA ALA A 11 4.17 17.39 3.34
C ALA A 11 4.34 16.01 2.69
N VAL A 12 4.71 14.98 3.46
CA VAL A 12 4.75 13.58 2.97
C VAL A 12 3.34 13.11 2.61
N LYS A 13 2.35 13.39 3.45
CA LYS A 13 0.95 13.03 3.20
C LYS A 13 0.42 13.67 1.92
N GLU A 14 0.64 14.97 1.73
CA GLU A 14 0.26 15.67 0.50
C GLU A 14 0.97 15.10 -0.73
N ALA A 15 2.26 14.82 -0.65
CA ALA A 15 3.01 14.23 -1.75
C ALA A 15 2.49 12.83 -2.11
N LEU A 16 2.22 11.98 -1.11
CA LEU A 16 1.67 10.65 -1.34
C LEU A 16 0.27 10.71 -1.96
N LEU A 17 -0.61 11.58 -1.47
CA LEU A 17 -1.99 11.75 -1.97
C LEU A 17 -2.07 12.52 -3.29
N SER A 18 -0.95 13.02 -3.80
CA SER A 18 -0.89 13.67 -5.12
C SER A 18 -0.53 12.72 -6.26
N LEU A 19 -0.07 11.50 -5.95
CA LEU A 19 0.20 10.45 -6.93
C LEU A 19 -1.10 10.03 -7.65
N SER A 20 -1.00 9.48 -8.86
CA SER A 20 -2.17 8.80 -9.47
C SER A 20 -2.64 7.63 -8.60
N ASP A 21 -3.87 7.16 -8.77
CA ASP A 21 -4.40 6.04 -7.97
C ASP A 21 -3.54 4.78 -8.08
N MET A 22 -3.01 4.50 -9.27
CA MET A 22 -2.11 3.36 -9.51
C MET A 22 -0.75 3.55 -8.84
N GLU A 23 -0.11 4.72 -8.98
CA GLU A 23 1.18 5.01 -8.33
C GLU A 23 1.07 5.03 -6.82
N PHE A 24 0.00 5.61 -6.27
CA PHE A 24 -0.29 5.60 -4.84
C PHE A 24 -0.36 4.17 -4.30
N TYR A 25 -1.17 3.32 -4.94
CA TYR A 25 -1.36 1.94 -4.52
C TYR A 25 -0.07 1.13 -4.65
N ASN A 26 0.61 1.24 -5.78
CA ASN A 26 1.89 0.57 -6.03
C ASN A 26 2.97 1.02 -5.05
N THR A 27 2.98 2.29 -4.64
CA THR A 27 3.94 2.80 -3.65
C THR A 27 3.74 2.13 -2.29
N ILE A 28 2.51 2.06 -1.79
CA ILE A 28 2.21 1.39 -0.51
C ILE A 28 2.54 -0.10 -0.57
N HIS A 29 2.11 -0.78 -1.64
CA HIS A 29 2.40 -2.21 -1.82
C HIS A 29 3.89 -2.50 -1.96
N HIS A 30 4.62 -1.65 -2.66
CA HIS A 30 6.07 -1.79 -2.77
C HIS A 30 6.75 -1.66 -1.41
N TRP A 31 6.29 -0.77 -0.53
CA TRP A 31 6.81 -0.68 0.83
C TRP A 31 6.54 -1.96 1.64
N LEU A 32 5.32 -2.51 1.55
CA LEU A 32 4.96 -3.76 2.21
C LEU A 32 5.79 -4.96 1.68
N ASP A 33 5.99 -5.04 0.36
CA ASP A 33 6.80 -6.08 -0.28
C ASP A 33 8.27 -6.01 0.14
N ARG A 34 8.83 -4.81 0.23
CA ARG A 34 10.20 -4.64 0.75
C ARG A 34 10.36 -5.11 2.20
N ILE A 35 9.30 -5.01 3.00
CA ILE A 35 9.30 -5.50 4.39
C ILE A 35 9.11 -7.01 4.43
N SER A 36 8.25 -7.59 3.60
CA SER A 36 8.02 -9.05 3.56
C SER A 36 9.28 -9.84 3.21
N GLN A 37 10.20 -9.25 2.43
CA GLN A 37 11.51 -9.81 2.13
C GLN A 37 12.43 -9.91 3.37
N LYS A 38 12.09 -9.26 4.49
CA LYS A 38 12.80 -9.29 5.77
C LYS A 38 12.13 -10.31 6.70
N SER A 39 12.66 -11.54 6.73
CA SER A 39 12.08 -12.70 7.43
C SER A 39 11.82 -12.56 8.94
N TRP A 40 12.32 -11.49 9.58
CA TRP A 40 12.23 -11.24 11.02
C TRP A 40 11.18 -10.18 11.38
N GLU A 41 10.45 -9.65 10.40
CA GLU A 41 9.41 -8.61 10.60
C GLU A 41 7.99 -9.12 10.28
N ALA A 42 7.73 -10.43 10.33
CA ALA A 42 6.42 -11.00 9.94
C ALA A 42 5.24 -10.49 10.79
N GLU A 43 5.33 -10.55 12.13
CA GLU A 43 4.29 -10.03 13.02
C GLU A 43 4.08 -8.53 12.82
N LEU A 44 5.17 -7.79 12.57
CA LEU A 44 5.12 -6.36 12.32
C LEU A 44 4.44 -6.03 10.98
N LEU A 45 4.67 -6.86 9.95
CA LEU A 45 4.05 -6.71 8.64
C LEU A 45 2.53 -6.89 8.74
N ASP A 46 2.07 -7.89 9.49
CA ASP A 46 0.63 -8.10 9.75
C ASP A 46 0.01 -6.89 10.44
N GLU A 47 0.64 -6.37 11.50
CA GLU A 47 0.19 -5.15 12.18
C GLU A 47 0.07 -3.96 11.23
N MET A 48 1.06 -3.76 10.35
CA MET A 48 1.02 -2.69 9.35
C MET A 48 -0.08 -2.89 8.32
N GLN A 49 -0.30 -4.12 7.86
CA GLN A 49 -1.36 -4.46 6.91
C GLN A 49 -2.75 -4.23 7.54
N PHE A 50 -3.00 -4.71 8.76
CA PHE A 50 -4.26 -4.45 9.45
C PHE A 50 -4.48 -2.96 9.72
N ALA A 51 -3.42 -2.23 10.07
CA ALA A 51 -3.49 -0.77 10.24
C ALA A 51 -3.87 -0.02 8.95
N LEU A 52 -3.58 -0.58 7.77
CA LEU A 52 -3.98 -0.08 6.46
C LEU A 52 -5.36 -0.56 5.99
N GLY A 53 -6.01 -1.43 6.77
CA GLY A 53 -7.34 -1.96 6.47
C GLY A 53 -7.33 -3.20 5.58
N TYR A 54 -6.24 -3.97 5.59
CA TYR A 54 -6.26 -5.35 5.13
C TYR A 54 -7.09 -6.16 6.12
N GLU A 55 -7.79 -7.16 5.60
CA GLU A 55 -8.69 -8.01 6.38
C GLU A 55 -8.30 -9.47 6.11
N LEU A 56 -8.49 -10.34 7.11
CA LEU A 56 -8.37 -11.79 6.94
C LEU A 56 -9.71 -12.32 6.46
N GLU A 57 -9.71 -13.27 5.52
CA GLU A 57 -10.90 -13.96 5.06
C GLU A 57 -10.74 -15.46 5.26
N SER A 58 -11.73 -16.09 5.92
CA SER A 58 -11.81 -17.54 6.06
C SER A 58 -12.12 -18.17 4.71
N GLY A 59 -11.30 -19.12 4.27
CA GLY A 59 -11.55 -19.91 3.06
C GLY A 59 -12.76 -20.84 3.19
N GLU A 60 -13.17 -21.15 4.41
CA GLU A 60 -14.29 -22.03 4.71
C GLU A 60 -15.63 -21.29 4.70
N THR A 61 -15.68 -20.11 5.31
CA THR A 61 -16.92 -19.34 5.52
C THR A 61 -17.04 -18.10 4.62
N LEU A 62 -15.94 -17.67 4.01
CA LEU A 62 -15.80 -16.38 3.30
C LEU A 62 -16.12 -15.17 4.20
N GLN A 63 -16.03 -15.33 5.52
CA GLN A 63 -16.21 -14.24 6.47
C GLN A 63 -14.89 -13.46 6.63
N SER A 64 -15.00 -12.13 6.65
CA SER A 64 -13.86 -11.23 6.84
C SER A 64 -13.69 -10.79 8.30
N TYR A 65 -12.44 -10.71 8.75
CA TYR A 65 -12.01 -10.38 10.10
C TYR A 65 -10.93 -9.31 10.08
N ARG A 66 -10.89 -8.42 11.07
CA ARG A 66 -9.94 -7.28 11.05
C ARG A 66 -8.52 -7.65 11.44
N ASN A 67 -8.34 -8.75 12.17
CA ASN A 67 -7.07 -9.22 12.68
C ASN A 67 -7.20 -10.68 13.13
N TRP A 68 -6.06 -11.28 13.50
CA TRP A 68 -5.98 -12.65 14.00
C TRP A 68 -6.81 -12.89 15.26
N ASP A 69 -6.91 -11.94 16.19
CA ASP A 69 -7.69 -12.11 17.42
C ASP A 69 -9.18 -12.29 17.14
N GLU A 70 -9.74 -11.49 16.21
CA GLU A 70 -11.14 -11.61 15.78
C GLU A 70 -11.39 -12.96 15.08
N LEU A 71 -10.48 -13.39 14.20
CA LEU A 71 -10.57 -14.69 13.52
C LEU A 71 -10.53 -15.83 14.55
N MET A 72 -9.50 -15.88 15.40
CA MET A 72 -9.29 -16.96 16.36
C MET A 72 -10.43 -17.06 17.39
N TYR A 73 -11.09 -15.95 17.70
CA TYR A 73 -12.26 -15.94 18.57
C TYR A 73 -13.50 -16.54 17.89
N ALA A 74 -13.69 -16.26 16.59
CA ALA A 74 -14.88 -16.68 15.84
C ALA A 74 -14.75 -18.09 15.24
N GLU A 75 -13.58 -18.41 14.68
CA GLU A 75 -13.27 -19.64 13.96
C GLU A 75 -11.88 -20.17 14.41
N PRO A 76 -11.75 -20.74 15.62
CA PRO A 76 -10.46 -21.17 16.17
C PRO A 76 -9.81 -22.32 15.41
N ASP A 77 -10.59 -23.08 14.64
CA ASP A 77 -10.16 -24.26 13.89
C ASP A 77 -10.01 -23.96 12.38
N CYS A 78 -10.05 -22.69 11.96
CA CYS A 78 -9.91 -22.31 10.54
C CYS A 78 -8.52 -22.66 10.00
N GLU A 79 -8.46 -23.52 8.98
CA GLU A 79 -7.18 -23.96 8.38
C GLU A 79 -6.77 -23.09 7.18
N ASP A 80 -7.74 -22.57 6.44
CA ASP A 80 -7.54 -21.78 5.22
C ASP A 80 -7.84 -20.29 5.46
N VAL A 81 -6.80 -19.44 5.44
CA VAL A 81 -6.92 -18.00 5.68
C VAL A 81 -6.28 -17.21 4.54
N TYR A 82 -7.01 -16.24 4.00
CA TYR A 82 -6.53 -15.34 2.95
C TYR A 82 -6.40 -13.91 3.48
N LEU A 83 -5.35 -13.21 3.07
CA LEU A 83 -5.19 -11.78 3.33
C LEU A 83 -5.79 -10.98 2.16
N ILE A 84 -6.79 -10.16 2.46
CA ILE A 84 -7.53 -9.37 1.48
C ILE A 84 -7.10 -7.90 1.56
N ALA A 85 -6.58 -7.37 0.44
CA ALA A 85 -6.18 -5.98 0.35
C ALA A 85 -7.40 -5.05 0.21
N PRO A 86 -7.38 -3.86 0.84
CA PRO A 86 -8.41 -2.85 0.60
C PRO A 86 -8.35 -2.34 -0.84
N SER A 87 -9.49 -1.96 -1.40
CA SER A 87 -9.50 -1.31 -2.72
C SER A 87 -8.64 -0.04 -2.72
N PRO A 88 -7.99 0.33 -3.84
CA PRO A 88 -7.16 1.53 -3.91
C PRO A 88 -7.89 2.80 -3.44
N LEU A 89 -9.18 2.93 -3.79
CA LEU A 89 -10.02 4.04 -3.36
C LEU A 89 -10.36 4.01 -1.86
N LYS A 90 -10.60 2.82 -1.28
CA LYS A 90 -10.83 2.66 0.18
C LYS A 90 -9.57 3.07 0.94
N LEU A 91 -8.40 2.57 0.51
CA LEU A 91 -7.10 2.89 1.10
C LEU A 91 -6.78 4.39 1.00
N ARG A 92 -6.94 4.99 -0.18
CA ARG A 92 -6.69 6.42 -0.40
C ARG A 92 -7.56 7.30 0.49
N ARG A 93 -8.86 7.02 0.56
CA ARG A 93 -9.80 7.73 1.45
C ARG A 93 -9.47 7.54 2.92
N TYR A 94 -9.00 6.37 3.30
CA TYR A 94 -8.60 6.08 4.66
C TYR A 94 -7.36 6.90 5.06
N ILE A 95 -6.32 6.90 4.23
CA ILE A 95 -5.11 7.71 4.45
C ILE A 95 -5.41 9.22 4.42
N ASP A 96 -6.27 9.69 3.51
CA ASP A 96 -6.69 11.10 3.42
C ASP A 96 -7.36 11.58 4.73
N LYS A 97 -8.13 10.72 5.39
CA LYS A 97 -8.79 11.03 6.66
C LYS A 97 -7.90 10.88 7.89
N MET A 98 -6.74 10.24 7.80
CA MET A 98 -5.83 10.12 8.94
C MET A 98 -5.35 11.49 9.40
N ASP A 99 -5.37 11.73 10.71
CA ASP A 99 -4.68 12.89 11.27
C ASP A 99 -3.15 12.73 11.18
N SER A 100 -2.41 13.83 11.31
CA SER A 100 -0.96 13.80 11.16
C SER A 100 -0.25 12.85 12.15
N HIS A 101 -0.80 12.64 13.36
CA HIS A 101 -0.19 11.73 14.33
C HIS A 101 -0.36 10.27 13.88
N SER A 102 -1.57 9.88 13.48
CA SER A 102 -1.84 8.54 12.93
C SER A 102 -1.04 8.28 11.65
N PHE A 103 -0.97 9.26 10.74
CA PHE A 103 -0.18 9.16 9.52
C PHE A 103 1.31 8.96 9.82
N TYR A 104 1.84 9.67 10.82
CA TYR A 104 3.23 9.52 11.25
C TYR A 104 3.53 8.11 11.77
N HIS A 105 2.67 7.57 12.62
CA HIS A 105 2.90 6.24 13.21
C HIS A 105 2.59 5.07 12.29
N ASN A 106 1.74 5.25 11.27
CA ASN A 106 1.36 4.18 10.36
C ASN A 106 2.14 4.27 9.03
N ILE A 107 2.09 5.42 8.35
CA ILE A 107 2.59 5.55 6.96
C ILE A 107 4.08 5.91 6.93
N ILE A 108 4.52 6.89 7.73
CA ILE A 108 5.94 7.24 7.80
C ILE A 108 6.75 6.08 8.40
N TYR A 109 6.21 5.43 9.42
CA TYR A 109 6.83 4.24 10.00
C TYR A 109 6.94 3.09 8.99
N LEU A 110 5.86 2.79 8.24
CA LEU A 110 5.88 1.81 7.14
C LEU A 110 6.97 2.14 6.11
N ALA A 111 7.01 3.37 5.60
CA ALA A 111 8.04 3.78 4.64
C ALA A 111 9.43 3.63 5.26
N GLY A 112 9.63 4.07 6.51
CA GLY A 112 10.89 3.95 7.23
C GLY A 112 11.35 2.51 7.40
N LYS A 113 10.42 1.56 7.54
CA LYS A 113 10.70 0.12 7.61
C LYS A 113 10.99 -0.49 6.25
N ALA A 114 10.38 0.01 5.18
CA ALA A 114 10.65 -0.44 3.82
C ALA A 114 12.06 -0.06 3.35
N TYR A 115 12.52 1.15 3.65
CA TYR A 115 13.86 1.61 3.31
C TYR A 115 14.92 1.08 4.29
N GLY A 116 16.06 0.63 3.78
CA GLY A 116 17.22 0.27 4.61
C GLY A 116 17.88 1.50 5.27
N ASP A 117 18.70 1.25 6.29
CA ASP A 117 19.44 2.31 6.98
C ASP A 117 20.24 3.17 5.99
N GLY A 118 19.97 4.47 5.97
CA GLY A 118 20.70 5.43 5.17
C GLY A 118 20.28 5.53 3.69
N GLU A 119 19.38 4.68 3.18
CA GLU A 119 18.90 4.78 1.79
C GLU A 119 18.25 6.13 1.49
N MET A 120 17.53 6.68 2.47
CA MET A 120 16.89 7.99 2.41
C MET A 120 17.26 8.87 3.59
N GLY A 121 18.32 8.54 4.34
CA GLY A 121 18.57 9.05 5.69
C GLY A 121 17.87 8.21 6.75
N TYR A 122 18.04 8.58 8.03
CA TYR A 122 17.48 7.81 9.14
C TYR A 122 15.99 8.12 9.34
N PRO A 123 15.11 7.11 9.34
CA PRO A 123 13.72 7.30 9.72
C PRO A 123 13.62 7.85 11.15
N PRO A 124 12.52 8.56 11.48
CA PRO A 124 12.32 9.07 12.82
C PRO A 124 12.35 7.96 13.88
N ASN A 125 13.13 8.16 14.94
CA ASN A 125 13.27 7.22 16.06
C ASN A 125 13.59 7.97 17.37
N ALA A 126 13.87 7.26 18.46
CA ALA A 126 14.16 7.85 19.77
C ALA A 126 15.37 8.81 19.78
N PHE A 127 16.30 8.66 18.83
CA PHE A 127 17.57 9.39 18.76
C PHE A 127 17.65 10.37 17.59
N CYS A 128 16.74 10.26 16.61
CA CYS A 128 16.72 11.08 15.40
C CYS A 128 15.30 11.54 15.08
N ASP A 129 15.10 12.85 14.88
CA ASP A 129 13.80 13.40 14.44
C ASP A 129 13.45 12.96 13.00
N GLY A 130 14.41 12.45 12.22
CA GLY A 130 14.22 11.87 10.88
C GLY A 130 13.83 12.86 9.77
N TYR A 131 14.11 14.16 9.93
CA TYR A 131 13.71 15.17 8.94
C TYR A 131 14.31 14.94 7.55
N GLU A 132 15.58 14.52 7.45
CA GLU A 132 16.22 14.18 6.17
C GLU A 132 15.47 13.05 5.45
N PHE A 133 15.06 12.02 6.20
CA PHE A 133 14.23 10.95 5.67
C PHE A 133 12.91 11.46 5.09
N LEU A 134 12.22 12.33 5.82
CA LEU A 134 10.95 12.89 5.37
C LEU A 134 11.12 13.77 4.12
N GLU A 135 12.17 14.57 4.05
CA GLU A 135 12.48 15.41 2.88
C GLU A 135 12.80 14.57 1.64
N ASN A 136 13.62 13.52 1.81
CA ASN A 136 13.97 12.59 0.73
C ASN A 136 12.76 11.76 0.27
N LEU A 137 11.89 11.36 1.20
CA LEU A 137 10.65 10.67 0.89
C LEU A 137 9.71 11.55 0.06
N VAL A 138 9.54 12.82 0.43
CA VAL A 138 8.77 13.80 -0.38
C VAL A 138 9.37 13.95 -1.78
N ALA A 139 10.69 14.08 -1.88
CA ALA A 139 11.36 14.22 -3.18
C ALA A 139 11.17 12.97 -4.06
N SER A 140 11.23 11.76 -3.47
CA SER A 140 10.97 10.50 -4.15
C SER A 140 9.53 10.41 -4.67
N LEU A 141 8.55 10.70 -3.82
CA LEU A 141 7.13 10.70 -4.19
C LEU A 141 6.84 11.70 -5.32
N ARG A 142 7.45 12.88 -5.29
CA ARG A 142 7.27 13.91 -6.34
C ARG A 142 7.93 13.54 -7.67
N LYS A 143 9.03 12.79 -7.67
CA LYS A 143 9.65 12.27 -8.92
C LYS A 143 8.74 11.27 -9.63
N ASN A 144 7.94 10.54 -8.87
CA ASN A 144 6.97 9.58 -9.36
C ASN A 144 5.61 10.22 -9.69
N GLN A 145 5.48 11.55 -9.68
CA GLN A 145 4.33 12.19 -10.28
C GLN A 145 4.48 12.15 -11.80
N PRO A 146 3.40 11.89 -12.56
CA PRO A 146 3.45 12.04 -14.01
C PRO A 146 3.84 13.49 -14.32
N SER A 147 4.99 13.65 -14.99
CA SER A 147 5.31 14.90 -15.67
C SER A 147 4.06 15.28 -16.45
N GLN A 148 3.43 16.42 -16.17
CA GLN A 148 2.30 16.86 -16.99
C GLN A 148 2.73 16.79 -18.45
N GLU A 149 2.17 15.84 -19.21
CA GLU A 149 2.51 15.64 -20.60
C GLU A 149 2.24 16.95 -21.32
N LYS A 150 3.33 17.57 -21.79
CA LYS A 150 3.26 18.58 -22.84
C LYS A 150 2.55 17.92 -24.02
N ASN A 151 1.35 18.41 -24.32
CA ASN A 151 0.60 18.27 -25.57
C ASN A 151 1.35 17.46 -26.64
N HIS A 152 1.07 16.16 -26.74
CA HIS A 152 1.28 15.44 -27.99
C HIS A 152 0.00 14.70 -28.38
N HIS A 153 -0.48 15.17 -29.53
CA HIS A 153 -1.60 14.73 -30.35
C HIS A 153 -2.09 13.28 -30.17
N SER A 154 -3.41 13.18 -30.11
CA SER A 154 -4.18 11.97 -30.40
C SER A 154 -3.73 11.36 -31.73
N GLU A 155 -3.10 10.20 -31.69
CA GLU A 155 -3.14 9.26 -32.79
C GLU A 155 -3.73 7.94 -32.30
N THR A 156 -4.89 7.63 -32.86
CA THR A 156 -5.60 6.37 -32.71
C THR A 156 -4.87 5.27 -33.48
N PHE A 157 -5.07 4.02 -33.02
CA PHE A 157 -4.78 2.72 -33.66
C PHE A 157 -3.41 2.11 -33.31
N ARG A 158 -3.27 0.79 -33.07
CA ARG A 158 -4.05 -0.37 -33.49
C ARG A 158 -3.70 -1.55 -32.56
N ILE A 159 -4.68 -2.30 -32.06
CA ILE A 159 -4.44 -3.57 -31.35
C ILE A 159 -3.86 -4.56 -32.36
N ILE A 160 -2.57 -4.88 -32.22
CA ILE A 160 -1.92 -6.01 -32.86
C ILE A 160 -1.34 -6.87 -31.74
N ASN A 161 -1.91 -8.06 -31.56
CA ASN A 161 -1.37 -9.08 -30.67
C ASN A 161 -0.01 -9.53 -31.21
N GLN A 162 1.06 -9.21 -30.48
CA GLN A 162 2.33 -9.92 -30.59
C GLN A 162 2.90 -10.19 -29.20
N THR A 163 2.77 -11.45 -28.79
CA THR A 163 3.57 -12.11 -27.77
C THR A 163 5.04 -12.07 -28.15
N GLN A 164 5.91 -11.50 -27.30
CA GLN A 164 7.06 -12.19 -26.68
C GLN A 164 8.04 -11.25 -25.95
N TYR A 165 8.34 -11.66 -24.71
CA TYR A 165 9.59 -11.54 -23.94
C TYR A 165 9.95 -10.32 -23.08
N ASN A 166 10.05 -10.65 -21.77
CA ASN A 166 10.97 -10.17 -20.73
C ASN A 166 10.95 -8.70 -20.29
N GLU A 167 10.04 -8.41 -19.37
CA GLU A 167 10.30 -7.63 -18.16
C GLU A 167 9.33 -8.17 -17.09
N GLY A 168 9.79 -8.33 -15.85
CA GLY A 168 9.02 -8.92 -14.75
C GLY A 168 7.87 -8.01 -14.31
N PHE A 169 6.81 -7.97 -15.10
CA PHE A 169 5.52 -7.41 -14.71
C PHE A 169 4.73 -8.49 -13.98
N PHE A 170 4.18 -8.14 -12.82
CA PHE A 170 3.17 -8.94 -12.15
C PHE A 170 2.01 -9.21 -13.13
N GLN A 171 1.72 -10.48 -13.39
CA GLN A 171 0.45 -10.86 -14.00
C GLN A 171 -0.64 -10.66 -12.96
N VAL A 172 -1.51 -9.68 -13.20
CA VAL A 172 -2.82 -9.61 -12.55
C VAL A 172 -3.57 -10.87 -12.96
N SER A 173 -3.95 -11.72 -12.00
CA SER A 173 -4.82 -12.87 -12.28
C SER A 173 -6.14 -12.37 -12.84
N GLU A 174 -6.48 -12.79 -14.06
CA GLU A 174 -7.72 -12.49 -14.78
C GLU A 174 -8.94 -13.25 -14.22
N HIS A 175 -9.06 -13.42 -12.90
CA HIS A 175 -10.28 -13.98 -12.29
C HIS A 175 -11.26 -12.87 -11.89
N TRP A 176 -11.72 -12.13 -12.89
CA TRP A 176 -12.85 -11.23 -12.80
C TRP A 176 -14.13 -12.06 -12.62
N ARG A 177 -14.70 -12.14 -11.41
CA ARG A 177 -16.09 -12.56 -11.28
C ARG A 177 -16.99 -11.36 -11.56
N THR A 178 -17.49 -11.25 -12.79
CA THR A 178 -18.75 -10.53 -13.04
C THR A 178 -19.88 -11.29 -12.35
N TYR A 179 -20.38 -10.77 -11.23
CA TYR A 179 -21.64 -11.22 -10.66
C TYR A 179 -22.73 -10.18 -10.93
N SER A 180 -23.71 -10.59 -11.75
CA SER A 180 -24.91 -9.84 -12.05
C SER A 180 -25.92 -10.03 -10.91
N GLY A 181 -25.94 -9.10 -9.96
CA GLY A 181 -26.82 -9.25 -8.80
C GLY A 181 -26.75 -8.16 -7.76
N GLY A 182 -26.59 -6.89 -8.18
CA GLY A 182 -26.93 -5.72 -7.36
C GLY A 182 -26.18 -5.57 -6.03
N LYS A 183 -24.95 -5.03 -6.12
CA LYS A 183 -24.04 -4.54 -5.06
C LYS A 183 -23.04 -5.56 -4.50
N VAL A 184 -21.75 -5.17 -4.56
CA VAL A 184 -20.56 -5.51 -3.71
C VAL A 184 -19.32 -5.18 -4.58
N THR A 185 -18.69 -4.01 -4.39
CA THR A 185 -17.44 -3.71 -3.63
C THR A 185 -16.17 -4.36 -4.17
N ASP A 186 -15.27 -3.49 -4.62
CA ASP A 186 -13.94 -3.76 -5.16
C ASP A 186 -13.03 -4.44 -4.12
N PHE A 187 -12.45 -5.59 -4.45
CA PHE A 187 -11.35 -6.19 -3.69
C PHE A 187 -10.31 -6.80 -4.63
N VAL A 188 -9.05 -6.80 -4.20
CA VAL A 188 -7.91 -7.38 -4.92
C VAL A 188 -7.42 -8.58 -4.11
N LEU A 189 -7.45 -9.77 -4.72
CA LEU A 189 -6.84 -10.98 -4.20
C LEU A 189 -5.38 -11.02 -4.67
N LEU A 190 -4.44 -11.11 -3.73
CA LEU A 190 -3.04 -11.40 -4.00
C LEU A 190 -2.82 -12.89 -3.76
N THR A 191 -2.41 -13.63 -4.79
CA THR A 191 -1.96 -15.02 -4.65
C THR A 191 -0.45 -15.07 -4.86
N SER A 192 0.30 -15.69 -3.96
CA SER A 192 1.71 -16.04 -4.16
C SER A 192 1.83 -17.38 -4.87
N ASN A 193 2.79 -17.51 -5.79
CA ASN A 193 3.29 -18.81 -6.24
C ASN A 193 4.25 -19.41 -5.21
#